data_AF-A0A7X6ZC72-F1
#
_entry.id   AF-A0A7X6ZC72-F1
#
_cell.length_a   1.000
_cell.length_b   1.000
_cell.length_c   1.000
_cell.angle_alpha   90.00
_cell.angle_beta   90.00
_cell.angle_gamma   90.00
#
_symmetry.space_group_name_H-M   'P 1'
#
loop_
_entity.id
_entity.type
_entity.pdbx_description
1 polymer ?
#
loop_
_entity_poly.entity_id
_entity_poly.type
_entity_poly.pdbx_seq_one_letter_code
_entity_poly.pdbx_strand_id
1 'polypeptide(L)'
;DPTVPSDPSESETLPVPAAPPAVEWFNFLGAEDLTDWPQSLETRLAEFPGVTFRWTHNELEAVTEGGTETVLLGMPIHNTFFCDLTGDGKPELCSTISVGSGIMDTHVVVVDFENRVHYLLWHRGFHDYDLFLEGDVLHVAMRPWMKEEILESGPLVLKDGLLTIKGRQEPLPRGEEAKQVDYQAFTSEVGYSEAGYQAMVERAENRDSQSQYGNVDHLIPLVRLESRSDFDAFYRNLSPYLDFDREDADSVIFSRQAQEYTDDFFSDHSLFIAYLTAGTNADRFELLEPFTKSGQLNLPIRYIQASGDSVMDGWFLLVEMKKTEVADCSAYDAYIAESTGPYEEGNPTHTYLYEGQDPIDRASLQLFDNGDFLLDLHAAISYMPSGKYVIEDDLLVLKTPDGQFTFVFERRSDGWSFKADASTPAYTSLPSMADGSLFRLAFRAPHDRKTIGDWLKAWNQEAEVESLRLTLYRNDDDVPVKSTQKMLRGEELEALFERLLTLEIAEVKNPVDVMGTSNRLELQFFDRMNQASLFLALRVPDERPDNLYINGNFLPAEEVIPGNTFLFLGDEGWAFFKKLMESIN
;
A
#
# COMPACT_ATOMS: atom_id res chain seq x y z
N ASP A 1 17.39 -56.68 -68.06
CA ASP A 1 16.64 -57.09 -66.86
C ASP A 1 17.54 -57.75 -65.85
N PRO A 2 17.44 -57.40 -64.56
CA PRO A 2 17.54 -56.03 -64.07
C PRO A 2 18.50 -55.94 -62.86
N THR A 3 19.03 -54.73 -62.70
CA THR A 3 19.65 -54.18 -61.48
C THR A 3 18.65 -54.18 -60.31
N VAL A 4 19.11 -54.59 -59.13
CA VAL A 4 18.49 -54.34 -57.81
C VAL A 4 19.61 -53.92 -56.85
N PRO A 5 19.36 -52.92 -55.98
CA PRO A 5 20.30 -51.85 -55.64
C PRO A 5 21.09 -52.11 -54.35
N SER A 6 22.25 -51.45 -54.26
CA SER A 6 22.96 -51.20 -53.02
C SER A 6 22.15 -50.28 -52.10
N ASP A 7 22.09 -50.66 -50.83
CA ASP A 7 21.46 -49.93 -49.73
C ASP A 7 21.80 -48.43 -49.70
N PRO A 8 20.85 -47.58 -49.29
CA PRO A 8 21.09 -46.16 -49.13
C PRO A 8 22.02 -45.92 -47.95
N SER A 9 23.01 -45.07 -48.24
CA SER A 9 23.86 -44.34 -47.30
C SER A 9 23.17 -44.06 -45.97
N GLU A 10 23.89 -44.37 -44.88
CA GLU A 10 23.76 -43.72 -43.59
C GLU A 10 23.41 -42.25 -43.81
N SER A 11 22.23 -41.86 -43.36
CA SER A 11 21.87 -40.46 -43.22
C SER A 11 22.92 -39.84 -42.32
N GLU A 12 23.81 -39.03 -42.89
CA GLU A 12 24.60 -38.05 -42.16
C GLU A 12 23.60 -37.26 -41.31
N THR A 13 23.57 -37.58 -40.02
CA THR A 13 23.00 -36.69 -39.02
C THR A 13 23.78 -35.39 -39.14
N LEU A 14 23.15 -34.38 -39.74
CA LEU A 14 23.66 -33.02 -39.73
C LEU A 14 24.08 -32.69 -38.30
N PRO A 15 25.30 -32.18 -38.07
CA PRO A 15 25.73 -31.80 -36.73
C PRO A 15 24.73 -30.79 -36.18
N VAL A 16 24.17 -31.09 -35.01
CA VAL A 16 23.42 -30.12 -34.21
C VAL A 16 24.29 -28.86 -34.12
N PRO A 17 23.80 -27.67 -34.48
CA PRO A 17 24.62 -26.47 -34.40
C PRO A 17 25.16 -26.33 -32.96
N ALA A 18 26.48 -26.16 -32.87
CA ALA A 18 27.14 -25.87 -31.61
C ALA A 18 26.55 -24.58 -31.03
N ALA A 19 26.44 -24.49 -29.71
CA ALA A 19 26.00 -23.24 -29.09
C ALA A 19 26.98 -22.12 -29.47
N PRO A 20 26.50 -20.89 -29.71
CA PRO A 20 27.37 -19.77 -30.05
C PRO A 20 28.36 -19.50 -28.91
N PRO A 21 29.62 -19.17 -29.22
CA PRO A 21 30.57 -18.79 -28.19
C PRO A 21 30.14 -17.47 -27.55
N ALA A 22 30.38 -17.33 -26.26
CA ALA A 22 30.06 -16.17 -25.46
C ALA A 22 31.31 -15.59 -24.81
N VAL A 23 31.31 -14.27 -24.61
CA VAL A 23 32.41 -13.52 -24.00
C VAL A 23 31.90 -12.78 -22.78
N GLU A 24 32.56 -12.96 -21.64
CA GLU A 24 32.27 -12.17 -20.44
C GLU A 24 32.74 -10.74 -20.61
N TRP A 25 31.86 -9.77 -20.33
CA TRP A 25 32.26 -8.38 -20.13
C TRP A 25 32.61 -8.15 -18.66
N PHE A 26 31.68 -8.50 -17.77
CA PHE A 26 31.88 -8.48 -16.32
C PHE A 26 30.91 -9.45 -15.64
N ASN A 27 31.30 -9.93 -14.45
CA ASN A 27 30.46 -10.76 -13.62
C ASN A 27 30.71 -10.49 -12.13
N PHE A 28 29.75 -9.84 -11.48
CA PHE A 28 29.77 -9.54 -10.05
C PHE A 28 28.73 -10.34 -9.25
N LEU A 29 28.11 -11.33 -9.89
CA LEU A 29 27.13 -12.20 -9.25
C LEU A 29 27.80 -12.94 -8.08
N GLY A 30 27.24 -12.78 -6.87
CA GLY A 30 27.77 -13.36 -5.63
C GLY A 30 28.83 -12.53 -4.90
N ALA A 31 29.15 -11.32 -5.36
CA ALA A 31 29.92 -10.36 -4.57
C ALA A 31 29.06 -9.84 -3.40
N GLU A 32 29.61 -9.87 -2.18
CA GLU A 32 28.85 -9.58 -0.95
C GLU A 32 28.53 -8.07 -0.76
N ASP A 33 29.29 -7.16 -1.39
CA ASP A 33 29.13 -5.71 -1.21
C ASP A 33 29.21 -4.95 -2.55
N LEU A 34 28.21 -4.11 -2.82
CA LEU A 34 28.17 -3.21 -3.98
C LEU A 34 29.24 -2.12 -3.92
N THR A 35 29.78 -1.79 -2.74
CA THR A 35 30.84 -0.78 -2.60
C THR A 35 32.18 -1.21 -3.20
N ASP A 36 32.36 -2.52 -3.43
CA ASP A 36 33.53 -3.08 -4.11
C ASP A 36 33.39 -3.05 -5.64
N TRP A 37 32.22 -2.69 -6.17
CA TRP A 37 31.99 -2.66 -7.61
C TRP A 37 32.57 -1.39 -8.22
N PRO A 38 33.15 -1.46 -9.43
CA PRO A 38 33.58 -0.25 -10.14
C PRO A 38 32.37 0.66 -10.40
N GLN A 39 32.56 1.98 -10.26
CA GLN A 39 31.48 2.95 -10.50
C GLN A 39 30.92 2.87 -11.93
N SER A 40 31.79 2.53 -12.90
CA SER A 40 31.39 2.32 -14.28
C SER A 40 32.40 1.44 -15.02
N LEU A 41 31.92 0.70 -16.02
CA LEU A 41 32.71 -0.04 -16.99
C LEU A 41 32.34 0.39 -18.40
N GLU A 42 33.31 0.47 -19.30
CA GLU A 42 33.07 0.77 -20.71
C GLU A 42 33.71 -0.28 -21.61
N THR A 43 33.04 -0.61 -22.71
CA THR A 43 33.60 -1.49 -23.75
C THR A 43 33.14 -1.07 -25.14
N ARG A 44 33.87 -1.56 -26.15
CA ARG A 44 33.58 -1.38 -27.57
C ARG A 44 33.66 -2.71 -28.27
N LEU A 45 32.67 -2.96 -29.12
CA LEU A 45 32.59 -4.16 -29.94
C LEU A 45 32.84 -3.77 -31.40
N ALA A 46 33.55 -4.62 -32.14
CA ALA A 46 33.85 -4.35 -33.54
C ALA A 46 32.58 -4.39 -34.41
N GLU A 47 31.60 -5.16 -33.95
CA GLU A 47 30.28 -5.40 -34.54
C GLU A 47 29.37 -4.16 -34.45
N PHE A 48 29.63 -3.27 -33.50
CA PHE A 48 28.88 -2.03 -33.28
C PHE A 48 29.80 -0.79 -33.40
N PRO A 49 30.27 -0.45 -34.61
CA PRO A 49 31.20 0.65 -34.80
C PRO A 49 30.59 1.99 -34.40
N GLY A 50 31.31 2.77 -33.61
CA GLY A 50 30.86 4.09 -33.13
C GLY A 50 29.99 4.04 -31.88
N VAL A 51 29.75 2.86 -31.31
CA VAL A 51 29.05 2.67 -30.04
C VAL A 51 30.07 2.32 -28.95
N THR A 52 29.96 2.99 -27.81
CA THR A 52 30.62 2.58 -26.56
C THR A 52 29.53 2.15 -25.60
N PHE A 53 29.54 0.88 -25.20
CA PHE A 53 28.64 0.40 -24.15
C PHE A 53 29.22 0.80 -22.80
N ARG A 54 28.40 1.44 -21.98
CA ARG A 54 28.75 1.88 -20.64
C ARG A 54 27.81 1.24 -19.65
N TRP A 55 28.37 0.59 -18.64
CA TRP A 55 27.62 0.01 -17.54
C TRP A 55 27.87 0.81 -16.26
N THR A 56 26.83 0.92 -15.44
CA THR A 56 26.89 1.16 -13.99
C THR A 56 26.01 0.11 -13.31
N HIS A 57 26.07 -0.01 -11.99
CA HIS A 57 25.26 -0.98 -11.26
C HIS A 57 23.74 -0.89 -11.55
N ASN A 58 23.22 0.27 -11.98
CA ASN A 58 21.79 0.45 -12.25
C ASN A 58 21.40 0.48 -13.73
N GLU A 59 22.36 0.68 -14.63
CA GLU A 59 22.06 0.95 -16.04
C GLU A 59 23.15 0.46 -16.98
N LEU A 60 22.73 0.06 -18.17
CA LEU A 60 23.59 -0.18 -19.32
C LEU A 60 23.16 0.81 -20.41
N GLU A 61 24.11 1.57 -20.94
CA GLU A 61 23.90 2.60 -21.93
C GLU A 61 24.72 2.34 -23.20
N ALA A 62 24.21 2.85 -24.33
CA ALA A 62 24.93 2.98 -25.58
C ALA A 62 25.29 4.46 -25.80
N VAL A 63 26.58 4.76 -25.75
CA VAL A 63 27.12 6.11 -25.96
C VAL A 63 27.62 6.23 -27.40
N THR A 64 27.06 7.19 -28.13
CA THR A 64 27.43 7.50 -29.53
C THR A 64 27.74 8.99 -29.70
N GLU A 65 28.21 9.40 -30.87
CA GLU A 65 28.33 10.83 -31.21
C GLU A 65 27.00 11.58 -31.16
N GLY A 66 25.87 10.88 -31.39
CA GLY A 66 24.53 11.46 -31.43
C GLY A 66 23.87 11.61 -30.06
N GLY A 67 24.43 11.01 -29.00
CA GLY A 67 23.87 11.02 -27.66
C GLY A 67 24.08 9.71 -26.92
N THR A 68 23.56 9.66 -25.69
CA THR A 68 23.54 8.47 -24.83
C THR A 68 22.11 7.93 -24.77
N GLU A 69 21.96 6.62 -24.97
CA GLU A 69 20.69 5.90 -24.88
C GLU A 69 20.80 4.82 -23.81
N THR A 70 19.81 4.73 -22.92
CA THR A 70 19.70 3.62 -21.96
C THR A 70 19.24 2.36 -22.70
N VAL A 71 20.05 1.32 -22.64
CA VAL A 71 19.82 0.00 -23.26
C VAL A 71 19.16 -0.96 -22.28
N LEU A 72 19.55 -0.93 -21.00
CA LEU A 72 18.99 -1.80 -19.97
C LEU A 72 18.99 -1.06 -18.62
N LEU A 73 17.97 -1.29 -17.81
CA LEU A 73 17.90 -0.91 -16.40
C LEU A 73 17.90 -2.17 -15.54
N GLY A 74 18.55 -2.12 -14.39
CA GLY A 74 18.50 -3.20 -13.39
C GLY A 74 18.85 -2.66 -12.01
N MET A 75 18.47 -3.36 -10.93
CA MET A 75 18.75 -2.89 -9.56
C MET A 75 19.24 -4.04 -8.66
N PRO A 76 20.51 -4.47 -8.78
CA PRO A 76 21.51 -4.05 -9.77
C PRO A 76 21.54 -4.96 -11.02
N ILE A 77 22.33 -4.57 -12.02
CA ILE A 77 22.77 -5.44 -13.12
C ILE A 77 24.04 -6.19 -12.67
N HIS A 78 23.93 -7.49 -12.39
CA HIS A 78 24.99 -8.31 -11.77
C HIS A 78 26.10 -8.71 -12.73
N ASN A 79 25.74 -9.05 -13.95
CA ASN A 79 26.69 -9.51 -14.96
C ASN A 79 26.20 -9.15 -16.36
N THR A 80 27.12 -9.11 -17.33
CA THR A 80 26.78 -9.01 -18.75
C THR A 80 27.77 -9.82 -19.57
N PHE A 81 27.23 -10.60 -20.50
CA PHE A 81 27.96 -11.40 -21.47
C PHE A 81 27.56 -10.98 -22.88
N PHE A 82 28.46 -11.14 -23.84
CA PHE A 82 28.20 -10.96 -25.26
C PHE A 82 28.06 -12.32 -25.93
N CYS A 83 26.90 -12.58 -26.54
CA CYS A 83 26.61 -13.87 -27.18
C CYS A 83 25.67 -13.65 -28.37
N ASP A 84 26.02 -14.19 -29.55
CA ASP A 84 25.19 -14.14 -30.77
C ASP A 84 24.18 -15.30 -30.75
N LEU A 85 23.11 -15.14 -29.96
CA LEU A 85 21.99 -16.06 -29.81
C LEU A 85 21.04 -16.01 -31.01
N THR A 86 20.92 -14.87 -31.70
CA THR A 86 20.08 -14.74 -32.91
C THR A 86 20.73 -15.35 -34.15
N GLY A 87 22.06 -15.48 -34.16
CA GLY A 87 22.86 -16.02 -35.25
C GLY A 87 23.04 -15.04 -36.41
N ASP A 88 22.85 -13.73 -36.17
CA ASP A 88 22.95 -12.68 -37.19
C ASP A 88 24.38 -12.13 -37.33
N GLY A 89 25.32 -12.61 -36.50
CA GLY A 89 26.71 -12.19 -36.45
C GLY A 89 26.97 -10.98 -35.55
N LYS A 90 25.96 -10.49 -34.82
CA LYS A 90 26.09 -9.41 -33.84
C LYS A 90 25.76 -9.96 -32.45
N PRO A 91 26.65 -9.81 -31.46
CA PRO A 91 26.38 -10.36 -30.14
C PRO A 91 25.29 -9.56 -29.42
N GLU A 92 24.35 -10.27 -28.79
CA GLU A 92 23.42 -9.69 -27.84
C GLU A 92 24.09 -9.43 -26.49
N LEU A 93 23.56 -8.43 -25.75
CA LEU A 93 23.93 -8.16 -24.37
C LEU A 93 23.07 -9.01 -23.44
N CYS A 94 23.65 -10.05 -22.87
CA CYS A 94 22.98 -11.02 -22.01
C CYS A 94 23.31 -10.73 -20.54
N SER A 95 22.34 -10.28 -19.76
CA SER A 95 22.56 -9.81 -18.39
C SER A 95 21.67 -10.51 -17.36
N THR A 96 22.22 -10.79 -16.19
CA THR A 96 21.46 -11.11 -14.98
C THR A 96 21.18 -9.81 -14.23
N ILE A 97 19.91 -9.53 -13.95
CA ILE A 97 19.50 -8.34 -13.20
C ILE A 97 18.66 -8.74 -11.99
N SER A 98 18.73 -7.94 -10.93
CA SER A 98 17.71 -7.99 -9.88
C SER A 98 16.53 -7.09 -10.25
N VAL A 99 15.33 -7.60 -10.02
CA VAL A 99 14.06 -6.89 -10.23
C VAL A 99 13.26 -6.91 -8.94
N GLY A 100 12.57 -5.80 -8.68
CA GLY A 100 11.75 -5.64 -7.49
C GLY A 100 12.49 -4.99 -6.35
N SER A 101 11.71 -4.40 -5.45
CA SER A 101 12.18 -3.47 -4.42
C SER A 101 11.52 -3.79 -3.07
N GLY A 102 11.19 -5.09 -2.93
CA GLY A 102 10.59 -5.79 -1.78
C GLY A 102 10.84 -7.30 -1.94
N ILE A 103 10.08 -7.98 -2.81
CA ILE A 103 10.46 -9.31 -3.35
C ILE A 103 11.52 -9.06 -4.42
N MET A 104 12.77 -9.36 -4.10
CA MET A 104 13.87 -9.35 -5.05
C MET A 104 14.03 -10.75 -5.62
N ASP A 105 14.03 -10.85 -6.94
CA ASP A 105 14.43 -12.06 -7.67
C ASP A 105 15.36 -11.69 -8.84
N THR A 106 16.10 -12.67 -9.35
CA THR A 106 17.01 -12.49 -10.48
C THR A 106 16.40 -12.94 -11.80
N HIS A 107 16.45 -12.05 -12.79
CA HIS A 107 15.95 -12.29 -14.14
C HIS A 107 17.12 -12.27 -15.12
N VAL A 108 16.96 -13.01 -16.21
CA VAL A 108 17.86 -12.92 -17.36
C VAL A 108 17.21 -12.07 -18.43
N VAL A 109 17.91 -11.01 -18.85
CA VAL A 109 17.52 -10.12 -19.94
C VAL A 109 18.56 -10.21 -21.04
N VAL A 110 18.13 -10.46 -22.28
CA VAL A 110 18.97 -10.46 -23.47
C VAL A 110 18.52 -9.32 -24.36
N VAL A 111 19.42 -8.38 -24.66
CA VAL A 111 19.15 -7.25 -25.53
C VAL A 111 19.82 -7.46 -26.88
N ASP A 112 18.98 -7.60 -27.90
CA ASP A 112 19.37 -7.47 -29.30
C ASP A 112 19.37 -5.98 -29.66
N PHE A 113 20.55 -5.39 -29.54
CA PHE A 113 20.76 -3.97 -29.75
C PHE A 113 20.56 -3.56 -31.22
N GLU A 114 20.83 -4.46 -32.17
CA GLU A 114 20.67 -4.16 -33.60
C GLU A 114 19.20 -4.06 -33.97
N ASN A 115 18.40 -5.07 -33.57
CA ASN A 115 16.99 -5.14 -33.93
C ASN A 115 16.09 -4.44 -32.90
N ARG A 116 16.66 -3.93 -31.80
CA ARG A 116 15.97 -3.27 -30.68
C ARG A 116 14.91 -4.16 -30.03
N VAL A 117 15.29 -5.40 -29.76
CA VAL A 117 14.42 -6.41 -29.15
C VAL A 117 15.01 -6.85 -27.81
N HIS A 118 14.13 -7.07 -26.83
CA HIS A 118 14.50 -7.60 -25.53
C HIS A 118 13.85 -8.96 -25.35
N TYR A 119 14.64 -9.95 -24.95
CA TYR A 119 14.17 -11.27 -24.58
C TYR A 119 14.34 -11.45 -23.08
N LEU A 120 13.34 -12.07 -22.45
CA LEU A 120 13.24 -12.16 -20.99
C LEU A 120 13.08 -13.61 -20.57
N LEU A 121 13.82 -14.00 -19.55
CA LEU A 121 13.72 -15.28 -18.87
C LEU A 121 13.54 -15.00 -17.38
N TRP A 122 12.32 -15.20 -16.90
CA TRP A 122 11.90 -14.83 -15.55
C TRP A 122 10.70 -15.68 -15.09
N HIS A 123 10.52 -15.80 -13.78
CA HIS A 123 9.32 -16.39 -13.18
C HIS A 123 9.13 -15.81 -11.78
N ARG A 124 8.52 -14.63 -11.73
CA ARG A 124 8.59 -13.75 -10.56
C ARG A 124 8.02 -14.40 -9.30
N GLY A 125 8.77 -14.37 -8.21
CA GLY A 125 8.40 -14.96 -6.91
C GLY A 125 8.43 -16.49 -6.87
N PHE A 126 8.84 -17.15 -7.96
CA PHE A 126 8.96 -18.61 -8.04
C PHE A 126 10.40 -19.06 -8.28
N HIS A 127 11.12 -18.41 -9.20
CA HIS A 127 12.47 -18.82 -9.59
C HIS A 127 13.42 -17.65 -9.81
N ASP A 128 14.66 -17.86 -9.37
CA ASP A 128 15.83 -17.01 -9.67
C ASP A 128 16.60 -17.61 -10.85
N TYR A 129 17.04 -16.75 -11.78
CA TYR A 129 17.82 -17.13 -12.96
C TYR A 129 19.14 -16.39 -13.02
N ASP A 130 20.23 -17.14 -13.09
CA ASP A 130 21.58 -16.59 -13.08
C ASP A 130 22.38 -17.06 -14.29
N LEU A 131 23.02 -16.12 -14.98
CA LEU A 131 23.95 -16.42 -16.07
C LEU A 131 25.35 -16.76 -15.55
N PHE A 132 25.99 -17.72 -16.22
CA PHE A 132 27.40 -18.06 -16.02
C PHE A 132 28.00 -18.65 -17.29
N LEU A 133 29.33 -18.61 -17.41
CA LEU A 133 30.03 -19.30 -18.51
C LEU A 133 30.49 -20.69 -18.08
N GLU A 134 30.29 -21.67 -18.96
CA GLU A 134 30.96 -22.96 -18.89
C GLU A 134 31.77 -23.18 -20.17
N GLY A 135 33.09 -22.97 -20.06
CA GLY A 135 33.94 -22.87 -21.24
C GLY A 135 33.64 -21.59 -22.02
N ASP A 136 33.31 -21.72 -23.30
CA ASP A 136 32.88 -20.62 -24.17
C ASP A 136 31.36 -20.57 -24.35
N VAL A 137 30.57 -21.36 -23.62
CA VAL A 137 29.11 -21.40 -23.78
C VAL A 137 28.44 -20.66 -22.62
N LEU A 138 27.50 -19.77 -22.96
CA LEU A 138 26.66 -19.09 -21.97
C LEU A 138 25.59 -20.04 -21.42
N HIS A 139 25.64 -20.28 -20.12
CA HIS A 139 24.69 -21.11 -19.40
C HIS A 139 23.79 -20.24 -18.50
N VAL A 140 22.65 -20.81 -18.14
CA VAL A 140 21.75 -20.27 -17.12
C VAL A 140 21.48 -21.33 -16.05
N ALA A 141 21.46 -20.93 -14.79
CA ALA A 141 21.02 -21.74 -13.65
C ALA A 141 19.65 -21.22 -13.18
N MET A 142 18.70 -22.13 -12.97
CA MET A 142 17.40 -21.86 -12.38
C MET A 142 17.36 -22.39 -10.95
N ARG A 143 16.96 -21.54 -10.01
CA ARG A 143 16.80 -21.88 -8.59
C ARG A 143 15.38 -21.58 -8.12
N PRO A 144 14.87 -22.22 -7.06
CA PRO A 144 13.68 -21.72 -6.39
C PRO A 144 13.98 -20.35 -5.79
N TRP A 145 12.98 -19.48 -5.74
CA TRP A 145 13.13 -18.13 -5.19
C TRP A 145 13.79 -18.12 -3.80
N MET A 146 14.85 -17.33 -3.67
CA MET A 146 15.72 -17.18 -2.48
C MET A 146 16.32 -18.49 -1.94
N LYS A 147 16.49 -19.51 -2.78
CA LYS A 147 17.18 -20.75 -2.40
C LYS A 147 18.43 -20.95 -3.23
N GLU A 148 19.47 -21.50 -2.60
CA GLU A 148 20.75 -21.78 -3.26
C GLU A 148 20.73 -23.01 -4.18
N GLU A 149 19.73 -23.89 -4.02
CA GLU A 149 19.61 -25.13 -4.79
C GLU A 149 19.37 -24.85 -6.28
N ILE A 150 20.20 -25.43 -7.14
CA ILE A 150 20.00 -25.39 -8.60
C ILE A 150 19.04 -26.51 -8.97
N LEU A 151 17.85 -26.13 -9.45
CA LEU A 151 16.85 -27.07 -9.97
C LEU A 151 17.24 -27.58 -11.36
N GLU A 152 17.72 -26.66 -12.19
CA GLU A 152 18.10 -26.94 -13.57
C GLU A 152 19.20 -25.98 -14.01
N SER A 153 20.12 -26.45 -14.86
CA SER A 153 21.13 -25.60 -15.50
C SER A 153 21.51 -26.13 -16.87
N GLY A 154 21.86 -25.23 -17.79
CA GLY A 154 22.38 -25.61 -19.10
C GLY A 154 22.53 -24.43 -20.06
N PRO A 155 22.90 -24.70 -21.32
CA PRO A 155 23.11 -23.65 -22.32
C PRO A 155 21.87 -22.77 -22.51
N LEU A 156 22.07 -21.45 -22.44
CA LEU A 156 21.04 -20.50 -22.82
C LEU A 156 20.85 -20.58 -24.33
N VAL A 157 19.60 -20.73 -24.76
CA VAL A 157 19.25 -20.73 -26.18
C VAL A 157 18.05 -19.84 -26.43
N LEU A 158 18.08 -19.14 -27.56
CA LEU A 158 16.94 -18.40 -28.10
C LEU A 158 16.26 -19.29 -29.15
N LYS A 159 15.03 -19.73 -28.89
CA LYS A 159 14.26 -20.57 -29.81
C LYS A 159 12.87 -19.99 -29.99
N ASP A 160 12.49 -19.72 -31.24
CA ASP A 160 11.17 -19.16 -31.58
C ASP A 160 10.84 -17.87 -30.78
N GLY A 161 11.85 -17.02 -30.57
CA GLY A 161 11.74 -15.76 -29.81
C GLY A 161 11.74 -15.92 -28.28
N LEU A 162 12.00 -17.12 -27.75
CA LEU A 162 11.98 -17.41 -26.32
C LEU A 162 13.36 -17.84 -25.81
N LEU A 163 13.78 -17.25 -24.70
CA LEU A 163 14.94 -17.73 -23.95
C LEU A 163 14.57 -18.98 -23.16
N THR A 164 15.44 -19.99 -23.20
CA THR A 164 15.27 -21.21 -22.42
C THR A 164 16.60 -21.93 -22.17
N ILE A 165 16.54 -22.99 -21.36
CA ILE A 165 17.65 -23.89 -21.08
C ILE A 165 17.65 -25.00 -22.15
N LYS A 166 18.76 -25.18 -22.86
CA LYS A 166 18.89 -26.20 -23.92
C LYS A 166 18.61 -27.59 -23.38
N GLY A 167 17.65 -28.29 -24.00
CA GLY A 167 17.26 -29.66 -23.62
C GLY A 167 16.06 -29.74 -22.68
N ARG A 168 15.59 -28.60 -22.15
CA ARG A 168 14.34 -28.54 -21.39
C ARG A 168 13.16 -28.81 -22.33
N GLN A 169 12.38 -29.85 -22.02
CA GLN A 169 11.21 -30.25 -22.82
C GLN A 169 9.96 -29.45 -22.48
N GLU A 170 9.90 -28.86 -21.29
CA GLU A 170 8.90 -27.86 -20.96
C GLU A 170 9.46 -26.49 -21.32
N PRO A 171 8.87 -25.76 -22.29
CA PRO A 171 9.06 -24.32 -22.26
C PRO A 171 8.66 -23.88 -20.84
N LEU A 172 9.47 -23.04 -20.20
CA LEU A 172 8.92 -22.19 -19.15
C LEU A 172 7.62 -21.61 -19.70
N PRO A 173 6.54 -21.53 -18.91
CA PRO A 173 5.31 -20.96 -19.43
C PRO A 173 5.72 -19.68 -20.11
N ARG A 174 5.47 -19.58 -21.42
CA ARG A 174 5.37 -18.27 -22.03
C ARG A 174 4.57 -17.48 -21.00
N GLY A 175 5.01 -16.29 -20.63
CA GLY A 175 3.98 -15.32 -20.31
C GLY A 175 3.11 -15.36 -21.56
N GLU A 176 2.01 -16.13 -21.50
CA GLU A 176 1.19 -16.35 -22.68
C GLU A 176 0.90 -14.96 -23.19
N GLU A 177 1.25 -14.72 -24.45
CA GLU A 177 1.13 -13.38 -25.01
C GLU A 177 -0.31 -12.95 -24.77
N ALA A 178 -0.44 -11.91 -23.94
CA ALA A 178 -1.72 -11.35 -23.62
C ALA A 178 -2.33 -10.87 -24.94
N LYS A 179 -3.32 -11.60 -25.44
CA LYS A 179 -4.01 -11.20 -26.66
C LYS A 179 -5.03 -10.14 -26.26
N GLN A 180 -4.83 -8.91 -26.72
CA GLN A 180 -5.82 -7.84 -26.59
C GLN A 180 -7.17 -8.27 -27.16
N VAL A 181 -8.24 -7.82 -26.50
CA VAL A 181 -9.62 -8.10 -26.89
C VAL A 181 -10.28 -6.80 -27.31
N ASP A 182 -10.97 -6.82 -28.45
CA ASP A 182 -11.85 -5.72 -28.85
C ASP A 182 -13.07 -5.65 -27.93
N TYR A 183 -13.38 -4.47 -27.41
CA TYR A 183 -14.46 -4.27 -26.44
C TYR A 183 -15.14 -2.90 -26.58
N GLN A 184 -16.33 -2.79 -25.99
CA GLN A 184 -16.92 -1.52 -25.57
C GLN A 184 -17.23 -1.61 -24.08
N ALA A 185 -17.02 -0.52 -23.34
CA ALA A 185 -17.29 -0.51 -21.92
C ALA A 185 -18.05 0.75 -21.50
N PHE A 186 -18.93 0.57 -20.51
CA PHE A 186 -19.75 1.61 -19.92
C PHE A 186 -19.78 1.42 -18.41
N THR A 187 -19.92 2.51 -17.67
CA THR A 187 -20.19 2.48 -16.25
C THR A 187 -21.61 2.93 -15.96
N SER A 188 -22.22 2.36 -14.92
CA SER A 188 -23.52 2.74 -14.41
C SER A 188 -23.51 2.71 -12.88
N GLU A 189 -23.91 3.80 -12.23
CA GLU A 189 -24.17 3.81 -10.79
C GLU A 189 -25.43 2.98 -10.50
N VAL A 190 -25.35 2.08 -9.52
CA VAL A 190 -26.47 1.18 -9.16
C VAL A 190 -26.74 1.12 -7.65
N GLY A 191 -26.00 1.90 -6.85
CA GLY A 191 -26.09 1.88 -5.41
C GLY A 191 -25.34 0.72 -4.76
N TYR A 192 -24.87 0.94 -3.53
CA TYR A 192 -24.32 -0.14 -2.73
C TYR A 192 -25.42 -0.93 -2.00
N SER A 193 -25.33 -2.25 -2.09
CA SER A 193 -26.12 -3.17 -1.28
C SER A 193 -25.32 -4.44 -1.00
N GLU A 194 -25.15 -4.80 0.28
CA GLU A 194 -24.48 -6.04 0.67
C GLU A 194 -25.18 -7.28 0.08
N ALA A 195 -26.51 -7.31 0.14
CA ALA A 195 -27.28 -8.40 -0.46
C ALA A 195 -27.13 -8.43 -1.99
N GLY A 196 -27.00 -7.26 -2.63
CA GLY A 196 -26.71 -7.13 -4.05
C GLY A 196 -25.32 -7.66 -4.41
N TYR A 197 -24.31 -7.33 -3.59
CA TYR A 197 -22.96 -7.87 -3.72
C TYR A 197 -22.95 -9.40 -3.64
N GLN A 198 -23.55 -9.98 -2.59
CA GLN A 198 -23.60 -11.43 -2.42
C GLN A 198 -24.33 -12.12 -3.59
N ALA A 199 -25.43 -11.53 -4.07
CA ALA A 199 -26.15 -12.05 -5.23
C ALA A 199 -25.31 -12.00 -6.53
N MET A 200 -24.45 -10.99 -6.68
CA MET A 200 -23.46 -10.93 -7.77
C MET A 200 -22.40 -12.03 -7.62
N VAL A 201 -21.82 -12.20 -6.42
CA VAL A 201 -20.80 -13.23 -6.13
C VAL A 201 -21.32 -14.64 -6.40
N GLU A 202 -22.53 -14.96 -5.97
CA GLU A 202 -23.13 -16.30 -6.20
C GLU A 202 -23.22 -16.65 -7.69
N ARG A 203 -23.39 -15.64 -8.54
CA ARG A 203 -23.53 -15.77 -9.99
C ARG A 203 -22.21 -15.58 -10.75
N ALA A 204 -21.17 -15.06 -10.11
CA ALA A 204 -19.93 -14.67 -10.79
C ALA A 204 -19.17 -15.86 -11.39
N GLU A 205 -18.62 -15.66 -12.58
CA GLU A 205 -17.76 -16.62 -13.27
C GLU A 205 -16.42 -16.81 -12.54
N ASN A 206 -15.96 -15.76 -11.85
CA ASN A 206 -14.71 -15.76 -11.09
C ASN A 206 -14.90 -16.11 -9.60
N ARG A 207 -16.08 -16.58 -9.17
CA ARG A 207 -16.35 -16.86 -7.74
C ARG A 207 -15.43 -17.92 -7.11
N ASP A 208 -14.94 -18.84 -7.94
CA ASP A 208 -14.09 -19.96 -7.54
C ASP A 208 -12.61 -19.70 -7.93
N SER A 209 -12.29 -18.53 -8.48
CA SER A 209 -10.92 -18.21 -8.88
C SER A 209 -10.06 -17.91 -7.64
N GLN A 210 -8.87 -18.50 -7.60
CA GLN A 210 -7.78 -17.93 -6.80
C GLN A 210 -7.21 -16.83 -7.66
N SER A 211 -7.64 -15.58 -7.45
CA SER A 211 -7.24 -14.46 -8.31
C SER A 211 -5.73 -14.45 -8.50
N GLN A 212 -5.29 -14.38 -9.77
CA GLN A 212 -3.88 -14.34 -10.13
C GLN A 212 -3.33 -12.91 -10.17
N TYR A 213 -4.22 -11.92 -10.18
CA TYR A 213 -3.91 -10.51 -10.40
C TYR A 213 -4.82 -9.63 -9.54
N GLY A 214 -4.23 -8.79 -8.68
CA GLY A 214 -4.97 -7.80 -7.91
C GLY A 214 -5.13 -8.10 -6.41
N ASN A 215 -5.35 -7.01 -5.68
CA ASN A 215 -5.01 -6.84 -4.27
C ASN A 215 -6.25 -6.36 -3.51
N VAL A 216 -7.30 -7.20 -3.44
CA VAL A 216 -8.54 -6.89 -2.73
C VAL A 216 -9.04 -8.14 -2.00
N ASP A 217 -9.34 -8.02 -0.70
CA ASP A 217 -10.00 -9.06 0.12
C ASP A 217 -11.42 -9.39 -0.38
N HIS A 218 -11.96 -8.59 -1.30
CA HIS A 218 -13.26 -8.76 -1.91
C HIS A 218 -13.12 -9.09 -3.39
N LEU A 219 -13.68 -10.23 -3.78
CA LEU A 219 -13.90 -10.59 -5.18
C LEU A 219 -14.63 -9.43 -5.86
N ILE A 220 -14.15 -8.97 -7.02
CA ILE A 220 -14.95 -8.16 -7.94
C ILE A 220 -15.78 -9.17 -8.76
N PRO A 221 -17.06 -9.39 -8.41
CA PRO A 221 -17.82 -10.44 -9.05
C PRO A 221 -18.06 -10.08 -10.52
N LEU A 222 -17.61 -10.97 -11.41
CA LEU A 222 -17.72 -10.83 -12.85
C LEU A 222 -18.79 -11.78 -13.38
N VAL A 223 -19.94 -11.24 -13.79
CA VAL A 223 -21.05 -12.03 -14.33
C VAL A 223 -21.02 -11.98 -15.86
N ARG A 224 -21.08 -13.14 -16.52
CA ARG A 224 -21.22 -13.25 -17.98
C ARG A 224 -22.68 -13.51 -18.35
N LEU A 225 -23.19 -12.78 -19.34
CA LEU A 225 -24.55 -12.91 -19.87
C LEU A 225 -24.49 -13.20 -21.36
N GLU A 226 -25.19 -14.25 -21.78
CA GLU A 226 -25.06 -14.84 -23.13
C GLU A 226 -26.31 -14.74 -24.00
N SER A 227 -27.44 -14.30 -23.42
CA SER A 227 -28.72 -14.17 -24.13
C SER A 227 -29.61 -13.11 -23.49
N ARG A 228 -30.61 -12.64 -24.25
CA ARG A 228 -31.64 -11.73 -23.73
C ARG A 228 -32.36 -12.33 -22.53
N SER A 229 -32.72 -13.60 -22.60
CA SER A 229 -33.41 -14.29 -21.51
C SER A 229 -32.58 -14.37 -20.22
N ASP A 230 -31.26 -14.49 -20.37
CA ASP A 230 -30.33 -14.54 -19.26
C ASP A 230 -30.13 -13.15 -18.63
N PHE A 231 -30.07 -12.11 -19.48
CA PHE A 231 -30.10 -10.72 -19.04
C PHE A 231 -31.39 -10.37 -18.29
N ASP A 232 -32.57 -10.73 -18.82
CA ASP A 232 -33.86 -10.46 -18.16
C ASP A 232 -33.98 -11.19 -16.82
N ALA A 233 -33.34 -12.36 -16.67
CA ALA A 233 -33.25 -13.07 -15.40
C ALA A 233 -32.31 -12.37 -14.42
N PHE A 234 -31.12 -11.97 -14.86
CA PHE A 234 -30.19 -11.15 -14.09
C PHE A 234 -30.85 -9.88 -13.55
N TYR A 235 -31.47 -9.10 -14.44
CA TYR A 235 -32.13 -7.84 -14.12
C TYR A 235 -33.21 -8.04 -13.04
N ARG A 236 -34.09 -9.03 -13.23
CA ARG A 236 -35.17 -9.33 -12.29
C ARG A 236 -34.67 -9.81 -10.92
N ASN A 237 -33.58 -10.56 -10.90
CA ASN A 237 -33.03 -11.13 -9.66
C ASN A 237 -32.31 -10.08 -8.81
N LEU A 238 -31.69 -9.07 -9.45
CA LEU A 238 -30.93 -8.03 -8.75
C LEU A 238 -31.70 -6.75 -8.47
N SER A 239 -32.79 -6.46 -9.20
CA SER A 239 -33.63 -5.28 -8.96
C SER A 239 -34.20 -5.14 -7.53
N PRO A 240 -34.35 -6.21 -6.71
CA PRO A 240 -34.72 -6.03 -5.30
C PRO A 240 -33.60 -5.45 -4.43
N TYR A 241 -32.34 -5.51 -4.89
CA TYR A 241 -31.16 -5.16 -4.10
C TYR A 241 -30.45 -3.89 -4.59
N LEU A 242 -30.57 -3.58 -5.89
CA LEU A 242 -29.85 -2.50 -6.57
C LEU A 242 -30.83 -1.55 -7.26
N ASP A 243 -30.45 -0.28 -7.37
CA ASP A 243 -31.23 0.75 -8.04
C ASP A 243 -30.69 1.01 -9.45
N PHE A 244 -31.36 0.46 -10.45
CA PHE A 244 -30.98 0.54 -11.85
C PHE A 244 -31.33 1.85 -12.55
N ASP A 245 -32.01 2.76 -11.85
CA ASP A 245 -32.47 4.04 -12.36
C ASP A 245 -31.70 5.23 -11.76
N ARG A 246 -30.60 4.99 -11.02
CA ARG A 246 -29.74 6.07 -10.49
C ARG A 246 -29.17 6.91 -11.64
N GLU A 247 -29.27 8.22 -11.47
CA GLU A 247 -28.73 9.21 -12.39
C GLU A 247 -27.40 9.73 -11.85
N ASP A 248 -26.36 9.59 -12.65
CA ASP A 248 -25.08 10.26 -12.45
C ASP A 248 -24.71 11.03 -13.73
N ALA A 249 -24.03 12.16 -13.55
CA ALA A 249 -23.79 13.11 -14.65
C ALA A 249 -22.82 12.57 -15.70
N ASP A 250 -21.95 11.63 -15.31
CA ASP A 250 -20.83 11.15 -16.11
C ASP A 250 -21.02 9.70 -16.59
N SER A 251 -22.12 9.04 -16.21
CA SER A 251 -22.37 7.64 -16.49
C SER A 251 -23.75 7.38 -17.11
N VAL A 252 -23.92 6.21 -17.72
CA VAL A 252 -25.19 5.83 -18.34
C VAL A 252 -26.11 5.19 -17.32
N ILE A 253 -27.39 5.54 -17.32
CA ILE A 253 -28.39 4.89 -16.46
C ILE A 253 -28.54 3.43 -16.92
N PHE A 254 -28.36 2.48 -16.00
CA PHE A 254 -28.34 1.04 -16.33
C PHE A 254 -29.64 0.59 -17.02
N SER A 255 -30.80 1.01 -16.52
CA SER A 255 -32.11 0.66 -17.12
C SER A 255 -32.30 1.18 -18.55
N ARG A 256 -31.63 2.28 -18.92
CA ARG A 256 -31.62 2.81 -20.29
C ARG A 256 -30.70 1.99 -21.17
N GLN A 257 -29.49 1.71 -20.70
CA GLN A 257 -28.53 0.86 -21.42
C GLN A 257 -29.08 -0.56 -21.65
N ALA A 258 -29.84 -1.09 -20.68
CA ALA A 258 -30.51 -2.40 -20.77
C ALA A 258 -31.44 -2.58 -21.99
N GLN A 259 -31.89 -1.49 -22.61
CA GLN A 259 -32.75 -1.52 -23.80
C GLN A 259 -31.97 -1.91 -25.06
N GLU A 260 -30.66 -1.69 -25.09
CA GLU A 260 -29.79 -2.01 -26.23
C GLU A 260 -29.46 -3.51 -26.31
N TYR A 261 -29.55 -4.22 -25.19
CA TYR A 261 -29.24 -5.66 -25.08
C TYR A 261 -30.35 -6.56 -25.62
N THR A 262 -30.57 -6.52 -26.93
CA THR A 262 -31.58 -7.30 -27.66
C THR A 262 -31.11 -8.73 -27.99
N ASP A 263 -32.02 -9.58 -28.50
CA ASP A 263 -31.64 -10.89 -29.05
C ASP A 263 -30.61 -10.76 -30.19
N ASP A 264 -30.70 -9.69 -30.98
CA ASP A 264 -29.75 -9.42 -32.07
C ASP A 264 -28.35 -9.10 -31.51
N PHE A 265 -28.25 -8.32 -30.42
CA PHE A 265 -26.97 -8.08 -29.73
C PHE A 265 -26.34 -9.38 -29.23
N PHE A 266 -27.12 -10.22 -28.53
CA PHE A 266 -26.61 -11.48 -27.99
C PHE A 266 -26.36 -12.57 -29.06
N SER A 267 -26.72 -12.31 -30.32
CA SER A 267 -26.44 -13.24 -31.42
C SER A 267 -24.94 -13.32 -31.72
N ASP A 268 -24.19 -12.24 -31.49
CA ASP A 268 -22.76 -12.14 -31.76
C ASP A 268 -21.92 -11.57 -30.60
N HIS A 269 -22.54 -11.00 -29.55
CA HIS A 269 -21.84 -10.47 -28.37
C HIS A 269 -22.17 -11.22 -27.08
N SER A 270 -21.21 -11.22 -26.16
CA SER A 270 -21.38 -11.53 -24.74
C SER A 270 -21.30 -10.22 -23.95
N LEU A 271 -22.10 -10.11 -22.89
CA LEU A 271 -22.04 -8.99 -21.96
C LEU A 271 -21.42 -9.47 -20.65
N PHE A 272 -20.39 -8.79 -20.19
CA PHE A 272 -19.78 -8.98 -18.88
C PHE A 272 -20.17 -7.82 -17.98
N ILE A 273 -20.49 -8.10 -16.71
CA ILE A 273 -20.84 -7.10 -15.71
C ILE A 273 -19.96 -7.34 -14.48
N ALA A 274 -19.06 -6.40 -14.22
CA ALA A 274 -18.32 -6.34 -12.96
C ALA A 274 -19.04 -5.40 -11.99
N TYR A 275 -19.24 -5.84 -10.74
CA TYR A 275 -19.79 -4.98 -9.68
C TYR A 275 -18.67 -4.46 -8.77
N LEU A 276 -18.58 -3.14 -8.70
CA LEU A 276 -17.48 -2.40 -8.10
C LEU A 276 -18.01 -1.59 -6.93
N THR A 277 -17.29 -1.62 -5.81
CA THR A 277 -17.60 -0.81 -4.63
C THR A 277 -16.70 0.42 -4.62
N ALA A 278 -17.31 1.59 -4.64
CA ALA A 278 -16.63 2.86 -4.48
C ALA A 278 -16.64 3.29 -3.01
N GLY A 279 -15.62 4.02 -2.57
CA GLY A 279 -15.60 4.66 -1.26
C GLY A 279 -16.56 5.84 -1.20
N THR A 280 -16.74 6.53 -2.33
CA THR A 280 -17.66 7.66 -2.51
C THR A 280 -18.40 7.58 -3.85
N ASN A 281 -19.53 8.27 -3.97
CA ASN A 281 -20.25 8.43 -5.25
C ASN A 281 -19.47 9.28 -6.29
N ALA A 282 -18.39 9.96 -5.89
CA ALA A 282 -17.55 10.70 -6.81
C ALA A 282 -16.49 9.81 -7.46
N ASP A 283 -16.19 8.64 -6.88
CA ASP A 283 -15.21 7.74 -7.47
C ASP A 283 -15.68 7.25 -8.84
N ARG A 284 -14.72 6.91 -9.69
CA ARG A 284 -14.95 6.41 -11.05
C ARG A 284 -14.14 5.15 -11.31
N PHE A 285 -14.58 4.38 -12.27
CA PHE A 285 -13.88 3.17 -12.71
C PHE A 285 -13.70 3.22 -14.21
N GLU A 286 -12.50 2.86 -14.66
CA GLU A 286 -12.15 2.79 -16.07
C GLU A 286 -11.60 1.40 -16.37
N LEU A 287 -12.12 0.76 -17.41
CA LEU A 287 -11.53 -0.48 -17.90
C LEU A 287 -10.22 -0.15 -18.62
N LEU A 288 -9.11 -0.69 -18.14
CA LEU A 288 -7.85 -0.71 -18.90
C LEU A 288 -7.94 -1.76 -20.00
N GLU A 289 -6.95 -1.84 -20.88
CA GLU A 289 -6.99 -2.75 -22.04
C GLU A 289 -7.22 -4.22 -21.60
N PRO A 290 -8.39 -4.82 -21.88
CA PRO A 290 -8.68 -6.19 -21.52
C PRO A 290 -7.90 -7.15 -22.42
N PHE A 291 -7.50 -8.27 -21.85
CA PHE A 291 -6.67 -9.23 -22.55
C PHE A 291 -7.05 -10.67 -22.18
N THR A 292 -6.73 -11.59 -23.08
CA THR A 292 -6.81 -13.02 -22.82
C THR A 292 -5.42 -13.61 -22.63
N LYS A 293 -5.28 -14.50 -21.65
CA LYS A 293 -4.03 -15.18 -21.31
C LYS A 293 -4.37 -16.54 -20.73
N SER A 294 -3.80 -17.63 -21.23
CA SER A 294 -4.03 -18.99 -20.73
C SER A 294 -5.50 -19.42 -20.73
N GLY A 295 -6.24 -18.99 -21.76
CA GLY A 295 -7.69 -19.23 -21.82
C GLY A 295 -8.46 -18.52 -20.71
N GLN A 296 -7.89 -17.49 -20.10
CA GLN A 296 -8.55 -16.62 -19.13
C GLN A 296 -8.73 -15.22 -19.70
N LEU A 297 -9.95 -14.67 -19.65
CA LEU A 297 -10.19 -13.26 -19.89
C LEU A 297 -9.87 -12.45 -18.63
N ASN A 298 -9.06 -11.41 -18.76
CA ASN A 298 -8.67 -10.53 -17.67
C ASN A 298 -9.17 -9.11 -17.95
N LEU A 299 -9.89 -8.55 -16.97
CA LEU A 299 -10.42 -7.18 -16.99
C LEU A 299 -9.68 -6.32 -15.95
N PRO A 300 -8.52 -5.73 -16.31
CA PRO A 300 -7.82 -4.80 -15.43
C PRO A 300 -8.59 -3.48 -15.32
N ILE A 301 -8.84 -3.02 -14.10
CA ILE A 301 -9.66 -1.84 -13.83
C ILE A 301 -8.81 -0.77 -13.14
N ARG A 302 -8.88 0.47 -13.63
CA ARG A 302 -8.38 1.65 -12.93
C ARG A 302 -9.48 2.19 -12.02
N TYR A 303 -9.18 2.29 -10.74
CA TYR A 303 -10.02 2.95 -9.75
C TYR A 303 -9.60 4.41 -9.62
N ILE A 304 -10.51 5.33 -9.91
CA ILE A 304 -10.26 6.77 -9.83
C ILE A 304 -10.94 7.30 -8.58
N GLN A 305 -10.17 7.59 -7.53
CA GLN A 305 -10.70 8.12 -6.28
C GLN A 305 -10.97 9.61 -6.39
N ALA A 306 -12.12 10.05 -5.88
CA ALA A 306 -12.49 11.45 -5.81
C ALA A 306 -13.24 11.76 -4.51
N SER A 307 -13.14 13.01 -4.05
CA SER A 307 -13.85 13.47 -2.87
C SER A 307 -15.35 13.56 -3.16
N GLY A 308 -16.16 12.84 -2.39
CA GLY A 308 -17.62 12.78 -2.54
C GLY A 308 -18.36 12.71 -1.19
N ASP A 309 -19.67 12.94 -1.22
CA ASP A 309 -20.50 13.13 -0.02
C ASP A 309 -21.03 11.82 0.59
N SER A 310 -20.96 10.70 -0.14
CA SER A 310 -21.53 9.42 0.29
C SER A 310 -20.46 8.47 0.84
N VAL A 311 -20.86 7.68 1.83
CA VAL A 311 -20.06 6.59 2.37
C VAL A 311 -20.51 5.32 1.65
N MET A 312 -19.66 4.82 0.76
CA MET A 312 -19.84 3.61 -0.05
C MET A 312 -20.94 3.71 -1.13
N ASP A 313 -20.55 3.57 -2.39
CA ASP A 313 -21.48 3.44 -3.52
C ASP A 313 -21.16 2.21 -4.39
N GLY A 314 -22.12 1.79 -5.21
CA GLY A 314 -22.01 0.60 -6.05
C GLY A 314 -22.12 0.93 -7.53
N TRP A 315 -21.25 0.34 -8.33
CA TRP A 315 -21.12 0.60 -9.76
C TRP A 315 -21.13 -0.70 -10.55
N PHE A 316 -21.80 -0.69 -11.69
CA PHE A 316 -21.60 -1.69 -12.74
C PHE A 316 -20.63 -1.16 -13.78
N LEU A 317 -19.59 -1.95 -14.07
CA LEU A 317 -18.80 -1.83 -15.28
C LEU A 317 -19.30 -2.89 -16.27
N LEU A 318 -20.02 -2.42 -17.29
CA LEU A 318 -20.54 -3.22 -18.38
C LEU A 318 -19.47 -3.33 -19.46
N VAL A 319 -19.15 -4.53 -19.90
CA VAL A 319 -18.14 -4.79 -20.93
C VAL A 319 -18.73 -5.69 -22.01
N GLU A 320 -18.87 -5.13 -23.20
CA GLU A 320 -19.44 -5.77 -24.37
C GLU A 320 -18.30 -6.30 -25.25
N MET A 321 -18.34 -7.59 -25.56
CA MET A 321 -17.30 -8.27 -26.35
C MET A 321 -17.93 -9.19 -27.36
N LYS A 322 -17.33 -9.31 -28.55
CA LYS A 322 -17.76 -10.32 -29.52
C LYS A 322 -17.49 -11.71 -28.97
N LYS A 323 -18.43 -12.64 -29.17
CA LYS A 323 -18.29 -14.04 -28.77
C LYS A 323 -17.05 -14.70 -29.36
N THR A 324 -16.62 -14.27 -30.55
CA THR A 324 -15.40 -14.78 -31.20
C THR A 324 -14.11 -14.38 -30.47
N GLU A 325 -14.09 -13.27 -29.74
CA GLU A 325 -12.88 -12.84 -29.01
C GLU A 325 -12.65 -13.65 -27.74
N VAL A 326 -13.73 -14.14 -27.13
CA VAL A 326 -13.73 -14.86 -25.85
C VAL A 326 -14.08 -16.35 -26.00
N ALA A 327 -14.18 -16.86 -27.23
CA ALA A 327 -14.61 -18.23 -27.51
C ALA A 327 -13.69 -19.28 -26.88
N ASP A 328 -12.39 -18.99 -26.81
CA ASP A 328 -11.36 -19.88 -26.27
C ASP A 328 -11.15 -19.66 -24.74
N CYS A 329 -11.94 -18.80 -24.10
CA CYS A 329 -11.85 -18.54 -22.67
C CYS A 329 -12.66 -19.55 -21.85
N SER A 330 -12.00 -20.13 -20.85
CA SER A 330 -12.58 -21.04 -19.85
C SER A 330 -12.56 -20.47 -18.44
N ALA A 331 -11.83 -19.37 -18.22
CA ALA A 331 -11.78 -18.63 -16.97
C ALA A 331 -11.94 -17.12 -17.24
N TYR A 332 -12.34 -16.39 -16.20
CA TYR A 332 -12.62 -14.96 -16.28
C TYR A 332 -12.14 -14.33 -14.97
N ASP A 333 -11.62 -13.11 -15.02
CA ASP A 333 -11.31 -12.34 -13.82
C ASP A 333 -11.40 -10.83 -14.06
N ALA A 334 -11.66 -10.10 -12.99
CA ALA A 334 -11.68 -8.64 -12.95
C ALA A 334 -10.99 -8.17 -11.67
N TYR A 335 -10.13 -7.16 -11.78
CA TYR A 335 -9.32 -6.71 -10.65
C TYR A 335 -8.93 -5.25 -10.76
N ILE A 336 -8.68 -4.59 -9.63
CA ILE A 336 -8.08 -3.25 -9.61
C ILE A 336 -6.60 -3.37 -9.95
N ALA A 337 -6.23 -2.87 -11.13
CA ALA A 337 -4.86 -2.86 -11.63
C ALA A 337 -4.13 -1.56 -11.28
N GLU A 338 -4.86 -0.45 -11.21
CA GLU A 338 -4.35 0.88 -10.90
C GLU A 338 -5.34 1.61 -9.98
N SER A 339 -4.82 2.41 -9.05
CA SER A 339 -5.63 3.36 -8.28
C SER A 339 -5.05 4.75 -8.47
N THR A 340 -5.85 5.69 -8.95
CA THR A 340 -5.45 7.08 -9.20
C THR A 340 -6.39 8.02 -8.47
N GLY A 341 -5.88 8.88 -7.62
CA GLY A 341 -6.66 9.93 -6.98
C GLY A 341 -5.74 10.79 -6.15
N PRO A 342 -6.22 11.95 -5.67
CA PRO A 342 -5.52 12.56 -4.56
C PRO A 342 -5.55 11.52 -3.44
N TYR A 343 -4.38 11.07 -2.96
CA TYR A 343 -4.32 10.86 -1.52
C TYR A 343 -4.84 12.19 -0.98
N GLU A 344 -6.06 12.23 -0.44
CA GLU A 344 -6.38 13.34 0.45
C GLU A 344 -5.26 13.24 1.49
N GLU A 345 -4.32 14.18 1.45
CA GLU A 345 -3.38 14.38 2.54
C GLU A 345 -4.26 14.70 3.74
N GLY A 346 -4.76 13.65 4.40
CA GLY A 346 -5.31 13.76 5.73
C GLY A 346 -4.26 14.53 6.53
N ASN A 347 -4.71 15.39 7.43
CA ASN A 347 -3.72 16.08 8.24
C ASN A 347 -3.13 15.02 9.18
N PRO A 348 -1.80 14.81 9.18
CA PRO A 348 -1.20 13.83 10.08
C PRO A 348 -1.51 14.26 11.51
N THR A 349 -2.34 13.48 12.20
CA THR A 349 -2.72 13.74 13.59
C THR A 349 -1.55 13.43 14.52
N HIS A 350 -0.82 12.35 14.20
CA HIS A 350 0.32 11.86 14.97
C HIS A 350 1.39 11.32 14.02
N THR A 351 2.63 11.66 14.30
CA THR A 351 3.81 11.06 13.68
C THR A 351 4.66 10.42 14.76
N TYR A 352 4.94 9.14 14.60
CA TYR A 352 5.82 8.37 15.46
C TYR A 352 7.10 8.02 14.71
N LEU A 353 8.23 8.07 15.41
CA LEU A 353 9.54 7.73 14.87
C LEU A 353 10.13 6.56 15.65
N TYR A 354 10.66 5.60 14.91
CA TYR A 354 11.55 4.58 15.41
C TYR A 354 12.96 4.93 14.95
N GLU A 355 13.88 5.13 15.90
CA GLU A 355 15.25 5.56 15.60
C GLU A 355 16.18 4.40 15.20
N GLY A 356 15.82 3.16 15.53
CA GLY A 356 16.65 1.99 15.29
C GLY A 356 17.99 1.98 16.04
N GLN A 357 18.91 1.08 15.68
CA GLN A 357 20.29 1.08 16.19
C GLN A 357 21.21 1.86 15.26
N ASP A 358 21.01 1.72 13.96
CA ASP A 358 21.73 2.42 12.91
C ASP A 358 20.83 3.43 12.17
N PRO A 359 21.38 4.49 11.55
CA PRO A 359 20.56 5.46 10.81
C PRO A 359 19.69 4.86 9.70
N ILE A 360 20.09 3.70 9.15
CA ILE A 360 19.35 2.95 8.13
C ILE A 360 18.13 2.19 8.70
N ASP A 361 18.07 2.05 10.02
CA ASP A 361 16.99 1.35 10.73
C ASP A 361 15.81 2.27 11.07
N ARG A 362 15.88 3.54 10.68
CA ARG A 362 14.88 4.55 11.01
C ARG A 362 13.57 4.31 10.28
N ALA A 363 12.46 4.26 11.02
CA ALA A 363 11.13 4.16 10.44
C ALA A 363 10.22 5.28 10.97
N SER A 364 9.21 5.65 10.20
CA SER A 364 8.17 6.59 10.63
C SER A 364 6.78 6.01 10.42
N LEU A 365 5.89 6.26 11.38
CA LEU A 365 4.48 5.91 11.31
C LEU A 365 3.66 7.18 11.44
N GLN A 366 2.87 7.50 10.42
CA GLN A 366 1.95 8.62 10.41
C GLN A 366 0.52 8.10 10.47
N LEU A 367 -0.29 8.68 11.35
CA LEU A 367 -1.71 8.40 11.47
C LEU A 367 -2.50 9.66 11.10
N PHE A 368 -3.49 9.51 10.24
CA PHE A 368 -4.31 10.60 9.71
C PHE A 368 -5.67 10.66 10.41
N ASP A 369 -6.33 11.81 10.33
CA ASP A 369 -7.64 12.10 10.94
C ASP A 369 -8.80 11.34 10.28
N ASN A 370 -8.64 10.98 9.01
CA ASN A 370 -9.58 10.18 8.22
C ASN A 370 -9.45 8.65 8.44
N GLY A 371 -8.66 8.21 9.43
CA GLY A 371 -8.41 6.81 9.73
C GLY A 371 -7.37 6.13 8.82
N ASP A 372 -6.65 6.89 7.99
CA ASP A 372 -5.54 6.36 7.18
C ASP A 372 -4.22 6.30 7.96
N PHE A 373 -3.29 5.45 7.52
CA PHE A 373 -1.92 5.46 7.98
C PHE A 373 -0.93 5.48 6.81
N LEU A 374 0.28 5.93 7.12
CA LEU A 374 1.47 5.76 6.29
C LEU A 374 2.62 5.26 7.16
N LEU A 375 3.20 4.12 6.81
CA LEU A 375 4.33 3.52 7.49
C LEU A 375 5.52 3.53 6.53
N ASP A 376 6.48 4.42 6.80
CA ASP A 376 7.75 4.52 6.08
C ASP A 376 8.80 3.67 6.81
N LEU A 377 9.22 2.58 6.19
CA LEU A 377 10.19 1.62 6.75
C LEU A 377 11.64 1.89 6.32
N HIS A 378 11.95 3.12 5.88
CA HIS A 378 13.25 3.62 5.42
C HIS A 378 13.50 3.50 3.90
N ALA A 379 14.36 4.39 3.38
CA ALA A 379 14.72 4.57 1.97
C ALA A 379 15.33 3.36 1.25
N ALA A 380 15.74 2.32 1.97
CA ALA A 380 16.21 1.06 1.36
C ALA A 380 15.04 0.16 0.93
N ILE A 381 13.83 0.44 1.43
CA ILE A 381 12.60 -0.27 1.12
C ILE A 381 11.74 0.70 0.32
N SER A 382 11.55 0.40 -0.96
CA SER A 382 10.69 1.22 -1.83
C SER A 382 9.19 1.12 -1.49
N TYR A 383 8.84 0.13 -0.67
CA TYR A 383 7.47 -0.12 -0.27
C TYR A 383 7.16 0.71 0.96
N MET A 384 6.20 1.62 0.80
CA MET A 384 5.72 2.48 1.86
C MET A 384 4.27 2.06 2.18
N PRO A 385 4.08 1.09 3.10
CA PRO A 385 2.75 0.61 3.43
C PRO A 385 1.85 1.76 3.86
N SER A 386 0.71 1.89 3.20
CA SER A 386 -0.37 2.82 3.55
C SER A 386 -1.66 2.03 3.62
N GLY A 387 -2.69 2.58 4.26
CA GLY A 387 -4.00 1.91 4.37
C GLY A 387 -4.83 2.46 5.51
N LYS A 388 -5.71 1.62 6.07
CA LYS A 388 -6.58 1.99 7.20
C LYS A 388 -6.02 1.48 8.52
N TYR A 389 -6.20 2.25 9.58
CA TYR A 389 -5.91 1.80 10.94
C TYR A 389 -7.15 1.75 11.81
N VAL A 390 -7.11 0.85 12.80
CA VAL A 390 -8.08 0.77 13.88
C VAL A 390 -7.32 0.65 15.19
N ILE A 391 -7.84 1.28 16.24
CA ILE A 391 -7.35 1.12 17.61
C ILE A 391 -8.38 0.29 18.37
N GLU A 392 -8.00 -0.93 18.76
CA GLU A 392 -8.83 -1.85 19.54
C GLU A 392 -8.12 -2.12 20.88
N ASP A 393 -8.74 -1.67 21.98
CA ASP A 393 -8.14 -1.71 23.32
C ASP A 393 -6.75 -1.02 23.38
N ASP A 394 -5.70 -1.81 23.60
CA ASP A 394 -4.30 -1.38 23.65
C ASP A 394 -3.54 -1.75 22.35
N LEU A 395 -4.25 -2.11 21.27
CA LEU A 395 -3.64 -2.47 19.99
C LEU A 395 -3.96 -1.44 18.92
N LEU A 396 -2.93 -0.99 18.21
CA LEU A 396 -3.04 -0.28 16.94
C LEU A 396 -2.83 -1.29 15.82
N VAL A 397 -3.85 -1.47 14.99
CA VAL A 397 -3.85 -2.43 13.88
C VAL A 397 -3.90 -1.64 12.58
N LEU A 398 -2.82 -1.72 11.79
CA LEU A 398 -2.69 -1.11 10.47
C LEU A 398 -2.95 -2.18 9.41
N LYS A 399 -3.83 -1.91 8.45
CA LYS A 399 -4.15 -2.82 7.35
C LYS A 399 -4.00 -2.12 6.01
N THR A 400 -3.12 -2.64 5.18
CA THR A 400 -3.01 -2.17 3.80
C THR A 400 -4.32 -2.43 3.04
N PRO A 401 -4.68 -1.62 2.03
CA PRO A 401 -5.94 -1.77 1.29
C PRO A 401 -6.12 -3.16 0.68
N ASP A 402 -5.00 -3.84 0.42
CA ASP A 402 -4.94 -5.16 -0.15
C ASP A 402 -5.08 -6.32 0.84
N GLY A 403 -5.17 -6.04 2.14
CA GLY A 403 -5.27 -7.05 3.19
C GLY A 403 -4.01 -7.90 3.37
N GLN A 404 -3.00 -7.78 2.49
CA GLN A 404 -1.79 -8.60 2.52
C GLN A 404 -0.97 -8.33 3.77
N PHE A 405 -0.92 -7.07 4.21
CA PHE A 405 -0.08 -6.66 5.33
C PHE A 405 -0.94 -6.12 6.46
N THR A 406 -0.83 -6.81 7.60
CA THR A 406 -1.30 -6.31 8.88
C THR A 406 -0.08 -5.99 9.74
N PHE A 407 0.00 -4.77 10.25
CA PHE A 407 1.00 -4.36 11.22
C PHE A 407 0.30 -4.08 12.55
N VAL A 408 0.70 -4.81 13.58
CA VAL A 408 0.10 -4.68 14.92
C VAL A 408 1.11 -4.05 15.85
N PHE A 409 0.66 -3.05 16.60
CA PHE A 409 1.44 -2.42 17.64
C PHE A 409 0.68 -2.48 18.97
N GLU A 410 1.41 -2.75 20.04
CA GLU A 410 0.93 -2.68 21.41
C GLU A 410 1.23 -1.30 21.99
N ARG A 411 0.23 -0.71 22.64
CA ARG A 411 0.33 0.60 23.26
C ARG A 411 1.40 0.63 24.35
N ARG A 412 2.21 1.69 24.37
CA ARG A 412 3.16 2.01 25.45
C ARG A 412 2.93 3.45 25.93
N SER A 413 3.50 3.79 27.08
CA SER A 413 3.34 5.12 27.69
C SER A 413 3.85 6.27 26.82
N ASP A 414 4.80 5.99 25.94
CA ASP A 414 5.57 6.94 25.14
C ASP A 414 5.49 6.64 23.63
N GLY A 415 4.60 5.75 23.20
CA GLY A 415 4.50 5.36 21.79
C GLY A 415 3.79 4.04 21.54
N TRP A 416 4.18 3.41 20.42
CA TRP A 416 3.63 2.14 19.92
C TRP A 416 4.76 1.12 19.77
N SER A 417 4.60 -0.06 20.38
CA SER A 417 5.59 -1.14 20.36
C SER A 417 5.17 -2.18 19.34
N PHE A 418 5.97 -2.39 18.29
CA PHE A 418 5.66 -3.33 17.21
C PHE A 418 5.53 -4.77 17.73
N LYS A 419 4.51 -5.50 17.26
CA LYS A 419 4.21 -6.89 17.63
C LYS A 419 4.42 -7.80 16.42
N ALA A 420 5.61 -8.37 16.31
CA ALA A 420 5.98 -9.19 15.16
C ALA A 420 5.08 -10.41 15.02
N ASP A 421 4.82 -11.11 16.13
CA ASP A 421 4.00 -12.34 16.16
C ASP A 421 2.53 -12.12 15.79
N ALA A 422 2.04 -10.88 15.90
CA ALA A 422 0.68 -10.50 15.53
C ALA A 422 0.61 -9.81 14.15
N SER A 423 1.75 -9.52 13.54
CA SER A 423 1.87 -8.86 12.23
C SER A 423 2.11 -9.87 11.12
N THR A 424 1.91 -9.47 9.86
CA THR A 424 2.20 -10.34 8.71
C THR A 424 3.70 -10.69 8.65
N PRO A 425 4.08 -11.99 8.55
CA PRO A 425 5.48 -12.44 8.61
C PRO A 425 6.41 -11.90 7.52
N ALA A 426 5.87 -11.43 6.40
CA ALA A 426 6.64 -10.95 5.25
C ALA A 426 7.60 -9.78 5.58
N TYR A 427 7.37 -9.08 6.70
CA TYR A 427 8.20 -7.97 7.17
C TYR A 427 8.82 -8.18 8.56
N THR A 428 8.65 -9.34 9.20
CA THR A 428 9.36 -9.68 10.44
C THR A 428 10.85 -9.98 10.23
N SER A 429 11.29 -10.00 8.97
CA SER A 429 12.69 -10.18 8.55
C SER A 429 13.38 -8.88 8.13
N LEU A 430 12.75 -7.71 8.30
CA LEU A 430 13.49 -6.45 8.22
C LEU A 430 14.52 -6.44 9.35
N PRO A 431 15.84 -6.33 9.07
CA PRO A 431 16.88 -6.44 10.09
C PRO A 431 16.72 -5.44 11.25
N SER A 432 15.99 -4.35 11.00
CA SER A 432 15.89 -3.17 11.86
C SER A 432 14.68 -3.14 12.79
N MET A 433 13.55 -3.78 12.44
CA MET A 433 12.29 -3.67 13.19
C MET A 433 11.88 -5.03 13.78
N ALA A 434 12.43 -5.32 14.96
CA ALA A 434 12.16 -6.54 15.71
C ALA A 434 10.88 -6.43 16.56
N ASP A 435 10.42 -7.57 17.07
CA ASP A 435 9.38 -7.58 18.10
C ASP A 435 9.77 -6.66 19.26
N GLY A 436 8.85 -5.78 19.64
CA GLY A 436 9.06 -4.79 20.69
C GLY A 436 9.62 -3.44 20.22
N SER A 437 10.03 -3.27 18.96
CA SER A 437 10.52 -1.98 18.43
C SER A 437 9.55 -0.85 18.73
N LEU A 438 10.04 0.22 19.38
CA LEU A 438 9.21 1.27 19.94
C LEU A 438 9.22 2.54 19.07
N PHE A 439 8.07 2.84 18.49
CA PHE A 439 7.79 4.06 17.73
C PHE A 439 7.36 5.17 18.70
N ARG A 440 8.21 6.17 18.91
CA ARG A 440 8.00 7.27 19.84
C ARG A 440 7.30 8.43 19.16
N LEU A 441 6.35 9.07 19.84
CA LEU A 441 5.67 10.24 19.28
C LEU A 441 6.69 11.37 19.04
N ALA A 442 6.82 11.79 17.78
CA ALA A 442 7.76 12.84 17.36
C ALA A 442 7.04 14.16 17.07
N PHE A 443 5.85 14.09 16.49
CA PHE A 443 5.05 15.25 16.16
C PHE A 443 3.56 14.95 16.40
N ARG A 444 2.85 15.91 16.99
CA ARG A 444 1.39 15.93 17.05
C ARG A 444 0.95 17.23 16.39
N ALA A 445 0.01 17.17 15.45
CA ALA A 445 -0.52 18.40 14.88
C ALA A 445 -1.02 19.31 16.01
N PRO A 446 -0.74 20.63 15.98
CA PRO A 446 -1.31 21.54 16.95
C PRO A 446 -2.83 21.48 16.79
N HIS A 447 -3.52 21.08 17.86
CA HIS A 447 -4.97 21.10 17.85
C HIS A 447 -5.44 22.54 17.58
N ASP A 448 -6.41 22.73 16.70
CA ASP A 448 -7.11 24.01 16.49
C ASP A 448 -7.83 24.53 17.75
N ARG A 449 -8.04 23.65 18.75
CA ARG A 449 -8.61 23.95 20.07
C ARG A 449 -7.56 24.64 20.95
N LYS A 450 -7.59 25.96 20.95
CA LYS A 450 -6.65 26.81 21.68
C LYS A 450 -7.02 27.00 23.14
N THR A 451 -8.25 26.71 23.54
CA THR A 451 -8.75 26.98 24.90
C THR A 451 -9.57 25.82 25.46
N ILE A 452 -9.73 25.73 26.78
CA ILE A 452 -10.60 24.72 27.42
C ILE A 452 -12.05 24.81 26.90
N GLY A 453 -12.51 26.02 26.57
CA GLY A 453 -13.82 26.23 25.96
C GLY A 453 -13.97 25.60 24.59
N ASP A 454 -12.92 25.64 23.75
CA ASP A 454 -12.93 24.97 22.44
C ASP A 454 -13.06 23.45 22.59
N TRP A 455 -12.39 22.89 23.60
CA TRP A 455 -12.52 21.48 23.95
C TRP A 455 -13.94 21.14 24.41
N LEU A 456 -14.53 21.86 25.35
CA LEU A 456 -15.89 21.56 25.83
C LEU A 456 -16.97 21.70 24.74
N LYS A 457 -16.84 22.71 23.86
CA LYS A 457 -17.77 22.95 22.74
C LYS A 457 -17.76 21.81 21.73
N ALA A 458 -16.58 21.28 21.40
CA ALA A 458 -16.46 20.15 20.47
C ALA A 458 -17.24 18.91 20.94
N TRP A 459 -17.45 18.79 22.26
CA TRP A 459 -18.15 17.67 22.88
C TRP A 459 -19.63 17.91 23.13
N ASN A 460 -20.18 19.01 22.61
CA ASN A 460 -21.56 19.42 22.84
C ASN A 460 -21.93 19.48 24.34
N GLN A 461 -20.93 19.70 25.21
CA GLN A 461 -21.11 19.89 26.64
C GLN A 461 -21.34 21.38 26.90
N GLU A 462 -22.59 21.83 26.82
CA GLU A 462 -22.99 23.06 27.51
C GLU A 462 -22.95 22.76 29.01
N ALA A 463 -21.80 22.97 29.64
CA ALA A 463 -21.67 22.80 31.07
C ALA A 463 -22.45 23.90 31.79
N GLU A 464 -23.71 23.63 32.16
CA GLU A 464 -24.40 24.44 33.16
C GLU A 464 -23.72 24.22 34.52
N VAL A 465 -23.05 25.24 35.03
CA VAL A 465 -22.36 25.20 36.32
C VAL A 465 -23.15 25.98 37.36
N GLU A 466 -23.61 25.32 38.42
CA GLU A 466 -24.30 25.96 39.56
C GLU A 466 -23.36 26.19 40.75
N SER A 467 -22.40 25.30 40.97
CA SER A 467 -21.43 25.44 42.05
C SER A 467 -20.05 24.88 41.73
N LEU A 468 -19.02 25.42 42.36
CA LEU A 468 -17.63 24.97 42.25
C LEU A 468 -17.07 24.65 43.62
N ARG A 469 -16.56 23.43 43.77
CA ARG A 469 -15.79 23.01 44.94
C ARG A 469 -14.31 23.10 44.64
N LEU A 470 -13.61 23.90 45.41
CA LEU A 470 -12.16 24.03 45.43
C LEU A 470 -11.60 23.17 46.56
N THR A 471 -10.65 22.28 46.26
CA THR A 471 -9.96 21.45 47.27
C THR A 471 -8.45 21.68 47.18
N LEU A 472 -7.89 22.34 48.19
CA LEU A 472 -6.46 22.59 48.32
C LEU A 472 -5.77 21.39 48.96
N TYR A 473 -4.63 20.97 48.39
CA TYR A 473 -3.78 19.92 48.94
C TYR A 473 -2.48 20.52 49.47
N ARG A 474 -2.01 20.00 50.61
CA ARG A 474 -0.66 20.24 51.13
C ARG A 474 0.11 18.93 51.06
N ASN A 475 1.36 18.98 50.63
CA ASN A 475 2.23 17.82 50.72
C ASN A 475 2.71 17.71 52.16
N ASP A 476 2.48 16.55 52.76
CA ASP A 476 3.06 16.14 54.04
C ASP A 476 3.82 14.83 53.77
N ASP A 477 5.15 14.85 53.90
CA ASP A 477 6.04 13.72 53.56
C ASP A 477 5.71 13.03 52.21
N ASP A 478 5.61 13.82 51.13
CA ASP A 478 5.28 13.38 49.77
C ASP A 478 3.87 12.76 49.58
N VAL A 479 3.02 12.82 50.61
CA VAL A 479 1.61 12.43 50.51
C VAL A 479 0.73 13.69 50.42
N PRO A 480 -0.08 13.86 49.36
CA PRO A 480 -1.00 14.98 49.27
C PRO A 480 -2.16 14.82 50.28
N VAL A 481 -2.20 15.68 51.30
CA VAL A 481 -3.26 15.73 52.30
C VAL A 481 -4.20 16.90 52.01
N LYS A 482 -5.51 16.64 52.02
CA LYS A 482 -6.55 17.68 51.86
C LYS A 482 -6.43 18.69 53.00
N SER A 483 -6.14 19.95 52.69
CA SER A 483 -5.95 20.99 53.70
C SER A 483 -7.15 21.90 53.87
N THR A 484 -7.78 22.32 52.77
CA THR A 484 -8.86 23.32 52.78
C THR A 484 -9.85 23.01 51.67
N GLN A 485 -11.15 23.18 51.94
CA GLN A 485 -12.20 23.05 50.94
C GLN A 485 -13.12 24.28 50.99
N LYS A 486 -13.44 24.86 49.83
CA LYS A 486 -14.39 25.97 49.70
C LYS A 486 -15.39 25.69 48.58
N MET A 487 -16.62 26.14 48.79
CA MET A 487 -17.68 26.11 47.79
C MET A 487 -17.96 27.53 47.29
N LEU A 488 -17.93 27.73 45.97
CA LEU A 488 -18.25 28.98 45.30
C LEU A 488 -19.57 28.85 44.54
N ARG A 489 -20.36 29.93 44.48
CA ARG A 489 -21.66 30.06 43.80
C ARG A 489 -21.87 31.49 43.33
N GLY A 490 -22.78 31.69 42.35
CA GLY A 490 -23.18 33.02 41.87
C GLY A 490 -22.12 33.72 41.02
N GLU A 491 -22.12 35.05 41.01
CA GLU A 491 -21.30 35.86 40.08
C GLU A 491 -19.78 35.56 40.15
N GLU A 492 -19.25 35.22 41.33
CA GLU A 492 -17.83 34.87 41.49
C GLU A 492 -17.47 33.59 40.72
N LEU A 493 -18.38 32.60 40.72
CA LEU A 493 -18.21 31.35 39.99
C LEU A 493 -18.30 31.57 38.48
N GLU A 494 -19.29 32.31 38.01
CA GLU A 494 -19.47 32.60 36.58
C GLU A 494 -18.22 33.27 36.01
N ALA A 495 -17.69 34.28 36.70
CA ALA A 495 -16.48 34.98 36.26
C ALA A 495 -15.22 34.08 36.25
N LEU A 496 -15.12 33.12 37.17
CA LEU A 496 -14.01 32.17 37.21
C LEU A 496 -14.14 31.10 36.11
N PHE A 497 -15.36 30.62 35.87
CA PHE A 497 -15.63 29.61 34.86
C PHE A 497 -15.41 30.18 33.45
N GLU A 498 -15.96 31.36 33.14
CA GLU A 498 -15.70 32.05 31.86
C GLU A 498 -14.21 32.27 31.62
N ARG A 499 -13.47 32.72 32.65
CA ARG A 499 -12.04 32.91 32.52
C ARG A 499 -11.31 31.60 32.22
N LEU A 500 -11.65 30.51 32.93
CA LEU A 500 -11.09 29.18 32.71
C LEU A 500 -11.30 28.71 31.25
N LEU A 501 -12.50 28.91 30.71
CA LEU A 501 -12.83 28.52 29.33
C LEU A 501 -12.01 29.26 28.29
N THR A 502 -11.56 30.48 28.58
CA THR A 502 -10.77 31.32 27.66
C THR A 502 -9.25 31.20 27.83
N LEU A 503 -8.77 30.39 28.78
CA LEU A 503 -7.33 30.22 28.97
C LEU A 503 -6.70 29.56 27.75
N GLU A 504 -5.67 30.18 27.19
CA GLU A 504 -4.94 29.63 26.05
C GLU A 504 -4.02 28.48 26.48
N ILE A 505 -4.21 27.32 25.85
CA ILE A 505 -3.38 26.14 25.99
C ILE A 505 -2.13 26.38 25.16
N ALA A 506 -0.98 26.42 25.83
CA ALA A 506 0.30 26.65 25.18
C ALA A 506 0.92 25.35 24.65
N GLU A 507 0.75 24.25 25.38
CA GLU A 507 1.27 22.94 24.99
C GLU A 507 0.43 21.83 25.63
N VAL A 508 0.32 20.67 24.99
CA VAL A 508 -0.30 19.46 25.56
C VAL A 508 0.81 18.45 25.84
N LYS A 509 0.98 18.05 27.11
CA LYS A 509 2.06 17.14 27.55
C LYS A 509 1.54 15.78 27.99
N ASN A 510 2.43 14.78 27.90
CA ASN A 510 2.19 13.46 28.47
C ASN A 510 2.30 13.54 30.01
N PRO A 511 1.44 12.85 30.78
CA PRO A 511 1.52 12.80 32.25
C PRO A 511 2.89 12.39 32.79
N VAL A 512 3.64 11.56 32.06
CA VAL A 512 4.99 11.11 32.43
C VAL A 512 5.98 12.29 32.48
N ASP A 513 5.79 13.30 31.62
CA ASP A 513 6.63 14.50 31.54
C ASP A 513 6.39 15.47 32.71
N VAL A 514 5.38 15.19 33.54
CA VAL A 514 4.93 16.04 34.65
C VAL A 514 5.12 15.33 36.00
N MET A 515 5.82 14.17 36.01
CA MET A 515 6.24 13.48 37.22
C MET A 515 7.14 14.37 38.08
N GLY A 516 6.83 14.45 39.39
CA GLY A 516 7.51 15.35 40.34
C GLY A 516 6.78 16.67 40.59
N THR A 517 5.65 16.93 39.92
CA THR A 517 4.76 18.04 40.29
C THR A 517 3.75 17.60 41.33
N SER A 518 3.55 18.41 42.36
CA SER A 518 2.53 18.13 43.37
C SER A 518 1.18 18.75 43.00
N ASN A 519 0.09 18.00 43.21
CA ASN A 519 -1.26 18.54 43.10
C ASN A 519 -1.40 19.68 44.10
N ARG A 520 -1.67 20.89 43.62
CA ARG A 520 -1.89 22.04 44.49
C ARG A 520 -3.39 22.27 44.69
N LEU A 521 -4.22 22.06 43.67
CA LEU A 521 -5.62 22.44 43.73
C LEU A 521 -6.51 21.56 42.83
N GLU A 522 -7.66 21.10 43.34
CA GLU A 522 -8.71 20.44 42.55
C GLU A 522 -9.96 21.32 42.45
N LEU A 523 -10.57 21.34 41.25
CA LEU A 523 -11.81 22.01 40.91
C LEU A 523 -12.83 20.95 40.53
N GLN A 524 -13.95 20.91 41.25
CA GLN A 524 -15.13 20.10 40.90
C GLN A 524 -16.30 21.03 40.63
N PHE A 525 -16.75 21.09 39.39
CA PHE A 525 -17.93 21.84 38.97
C PHE A 525 -19.15 20.94 39.04
N PHE A 526 -20.24 21.48 39.57
CA PHE A 526 -21.51 20.77 39.74
C PHE A 526 -22.63 21.48 39.00
N ASP A 527 -23.49 20.69 38.38
CA ASP A 527 -24.71 21.16 37.71
C ASP A 527 -25.85 21.47 38.71
N ARG A 528 -27.02 21.84 38.18
CA ARG A 528 -28.24 22.09 38.97
C ARG A 528 -28.77 20.88 39.74
N MET A 529 -28.35 19.68 39.35
CA MET A 529 -28.68 18.43 40.04
C MET A 529 -27.62 18.03 41.07
N ASN A 530 -26.61 18.89 41.29
CA ASN A 530 -25.46 18.64 42.15
C ASN A 530 -24.67 17.39 41.72
N GLN A 531 -24.67 17.08 40.41
CA GLN A 531 -23.81 16.08 39.80
C GLN A 531 -22.53 16.74 39.31
N ALA A 532 -21.38 16.08 39.48
CA ALA A 532 -20.12 16.61 39.02
C ALA A 532 -20.07 16.58 37.49
N SER A 533 -20.13 17.76 36.86
CA SER A 533 -20.14 17.91 35.40
C SER A 533 -18.72 18.06 34.84
N LEU A 534 -17.80 18.62 35.63
CA LEU A 534 -16.41 18.83 35.23
C LEU A 534 -15.46 18.72 36.44
N PHE A 535 -14.36 18.01 36.26
CA PHE A 535 -13.28 17.83 37.22
C PHE A 535 -11.95 18.26 36.60
N LEU A 536 -11.24 19.15 37.30
CA LEU A 536 -9.90 19.59 36.94
C LEU A 536 -8.95 19.49 38.15
N ALA A 537 -7.75 18.98 37.91
CA ALA A 537 -6.63 19.00 38.84
C ALA A 537 -5.55 19.95 38.31
N LEU A 538 -5.19 20.94 39.13
CA LEU A 538 -4.17 21.94 38.84
C LEU A 538 -2.88 21.56 39.57
N ARG A 539 -1.79 21.49 38.81
CA ARG A 539 -0.44 21.20 39.27
C ARG A 539 0.48 22.36 38.96
N VAL A 540 1.34 22.68 39.92
CA VAL A 540 2.35 23.74 39.79
C VAL A 540 3.70 23.11 40.16
N PRO A 541 4.71 23.12 39.27
CA PRO A 541 6.04 22.63 39.60
C PRO A 541 6.72 23.53 40.63
N ASP A 542 7.46 22.93 41.56
CA ASP A 542 8.20 23.68 42.57
C ASP A 542 9.35 24.51 41.96
N GLU A 543 9.93 24.06 40.84
CA GLU A 543 11.05 24.71 40.17
C GLU A 543 10.64 25.80 39.17
N ARG A 544 9.38 25.79 38.71
CA ARG A 544 8.85 26.74 37.71
C ARG A 544 7.40 27.13 38.06
N PRO A 545 7.21 28.05 39.02
CA PRO A 545 5.87 28.44 39.48
C PRO A 545 5.02 29.11 38.40
N ASP A 546 5.64 29.60 37.32
CA ASP A 546 4.94 30.28 36.23
C ASP A 546 4.30 29.31 35.21
N ASN A 547 4.49 28.01 35.38
CA ASN A 547 3.85 26.98 34.57
C ASN A 547 2.65 26.38 35.32
N LEU A 548 1.45 26.55 34.77
CA LEU A 548 0.25 25.89 35.29
C LEU A 548 -0.09 24.67 34.44
N TYR A 549 -0.17 23.52 35.09
CA TYR A 549 -0.55 22.26 34.46
C TYR A 549 -1.97 21.89 34.88
N ILE A 550 -2.85 21.58 33.94
CA ILE A 550 -4.24 21.17 34.20
C ILE A 550 -4.45 19.77 33.64
N ASN A 551 -5.05 18.89 34.43
CA ASN A 551 -5.54 17.58 33.99
C ASN A 551 -7.02 17.47 34.39
N GLY A 552 -7.86 16.77 33.64
CA GLY A 552 -9.28 16.68 33.96
C GLY A 552 -10.06 15.63 33.17
N ASN A 553 -11.35 15.51 33.49
CA ASN A 553 -12.27 14.54 32.89
C ASN A 553 -13.09 15.10 31.70
N PHE A 554 -12.67 16.22 31.12
CA PHE A 554 -13.37 16.89 30.00
C PHE A 554 -13.00 16.35 28.62
N LEU A 555 -12.21 15.27 28.58
CA LEU A 555 -11.84 14.56 27.37
C LEU A 555 -12.38 13.12 27.45
N PRO A 556 -12.99 12.58 26.38
CA PRO A 556 -13.39 11.18 26.36
C PRO A 556 -12.17 10.26 26.41
N ALA A 557 -12.32 9.08 27.01
CA ALA A 557 -11.25 8.09 27.14
C ALA A 557 -10.60 7.69 25.79
N GLU A 558 -11.34 7.89 24.71
CA GLU A 558 -11.04 7.51 23.33
C GLU A 558 -10.05 8.49 22.66
N GLU A 559 -10.10 9.79 23.00
CA GLU A 559 -9.13 10.81 22.52
C GLU A 559 -7.94 11.00 23.49
N VAL A 560 -7.86 10.18 24.54
CA VAL A 560 -6.99 10.39 25.69
C VAL A 560 -5.96 9.27 25.80
N ILE A 561 -4.68 9.67 25.82
CA ILE A 561 -3.67 8.97 26.61
C ILE A 561 -4.11 9.15 28.07
N PRO A 562 -4.40 8.11 28.86
CA PRO A 562 -4.73 8.27 30.27
C PRO A 562 -3.74 9.25 30.94
N GLY A 563 -4.22 10.46 31.25
CA GLY A 563 -3.47 11.51 31.96
C GLY A 563 -2.89 12.69 31.17
N ASN A 564 -3.30 12.99 29.93
CA ASN A 564 -2.92 14.23 29.24
C ASN A 564 -2.95 15.46 30.17
N THR A 565 -1.84 16.17 30.23
CA THR A 565 -1.67 17.34 31.10
C THR A 565 -1.48 18.58 30.21
N PHE A 566 -2.44 19.49 30.29
CA PHE A 566 -2.43 20.76 29.55
C PHE A 566 -1.49 21.74 30.23
N LEU A 567 -0.50 22.25 29.51
CA LEU A 567 0.38 23.30 29.97
C LEU A 567 -0.16 24.65 29.51
N PHE A 568 -0.43 25.52 30.47
CA PHE A 568 -0.72 26.93 30.27
C PHE A 568 0.59 27.69 30.56
N LEU A 569 1.18 28.29 29.53
CA LEU A 569 2.38 29.11 29.67
C LEU A 569 1.99 30.56 30.00
N GLY A 570 2.72 31.18 30.93
CA GLY A 570 2.78 32.64 31.06
C GLY A 570 1.92 33.25 32.17
N ASP A 571 1.97 34.59 32.23
CA ASP A 571 1.39 35.40 33.31
C ASP A 571 -0.12 35.18 33.51
N GLU A 572 -0.85 34.82 32.45
CA GLU A 572 -2.30 34.66 32.49
C GLU A 572 -2.77 33.41 33.25
N GLY A 573 -2.13 32.26 32.99
CA GLY A 573 -2.44 31.01 33.72
C GLY A 573 -2.08 31.13 35.19
N TRP A 574 -0.94 31.76 35.49
CA TRP A 574 -0.53 32.02 36.86
C TRP A 574 -1.41 33.05 37.59
N ALA A 575 -1.84 34.11 36.91
CA ALA A 575 -2.80 35.07 37.46
C ALA A 575 -4.14 34.41 37.78
N PHE A 576 -4.62 33.51 36.93
CA PHE A 576 -5.81 32.71 37.20
C PHE A 576 -5.64 31.82 38.44
N PHE A 577 -4.52 31.10 38.55
CA PHE A 577 -4.22 30.28 39.72
C PHE A 577 -4.17 31.11 41.02
N LYS A 578 -3.51 32.27 41.01
CA LYS A 578 -3.47 33.19 42.16
C LYS A 578 -4.87 33.63 42.58
N LYS A 579 -5.73 33.99 41.63
CA LYS A 579 -7.12 34.38 41.91
C LYS A 579 -7.90 33.24 42.56
N LEU A 580 -7.72 31.98 42.12
CA LEU A 580 -8.31 30.82 42.78
C LEU A 580 -7.80 30.64 44.21
N MET A 581 -6.50 30.83 44.44
CA MET A 581 -5.91 30.74 45.77
C MET A 581 -6.40 31.85 46.71
N GLU A 582 -6.58 33.07 46.21
CA GLU A 582 -7.21 34.18 46.93
C GLU A 582 -8.66 33.86 47.28
N SER A 583 -9.41 33.25 46.36
CA SER A 583 -10.76 32.78 46.65
C SER A 583 -10.78 31.68 47.71
N ILE A 584 -9.73 30.89 47.94
CA ILE A 584 -9.74 29.82 48.97
C ILE A 584 -9.40 30.35 50.37
N ASN A 585 -8.48 31.31 50.45
CA ASN A 585 -8.11 31.98 51.70
C ASN A 585 -9.20 32.95 52.18
#